data_AF-A0AA43ESC4-F1
#
_entry.id   AF-A0AA43ESC4-F1
#
_cell.length_a   1.000
_cell.length_b   1.000
_cell.length_c   1.000
_cell.angle_alpha   90.00
_cell.angle_beta   90.00
_cell.angle_gamma   90.00
#
_symmetry.space_group_name_H-M   'P 1'
#
loop_
_entity.id
_entity.type
_entity.pdbx_description
1 polymer ?
#
loop_
_entity_poly.entity_id
_entity_poly.type
_entity_poly.pdbx_seq_one_letter_code
_entity_poly.pdbx_strand_id
1 'polypeptide(L)' 'MKTGYRLLLVDRDGVLVSEFQLTEHALAQPEAFVAALQESIESVEEAEQ' A
#
# COMPACT_ATOMS: atom_id res chain seq x y z
N MET A 1 1.21 2.58 21.84
CA MET A 1 1.31 2.21 20.41
C MET A 1 0.36 3.14 19.66
N LYS A 2 0.81 3.89 18.65
CA LYS A 2 -0.12 4.73 17.87
C LYS A 2 -1.08 3.79 17.13
N THR A 3 -2.36 3.90 17.45
CA THR A 3 -3.46 3.21 16.74
C THR A 3 -3.49 3.72 15.30
N GLY A 4 -3.47 2.80 14.35
CA GLY A 4 -3.49 3.12 12.93
C GLY A 4 -3.70 1.86 12.10
N TYR A 5 -4.12 2.04 10.86
CA TYR A 5 -4.30 0.94 9.92
C TYR A 5 -3.04 0.77 9.08
N ARG A 6 -2.73 -0.46 8.72
CA ARG A 6 -1.66 -0.78 7.78
C ARG A 6 -2.23 -1.66 6.68
N LEU A 7 -1.83 -1.36 5.45
CA LEU A 7 -2.09 -2.19 4.29
C LEU A 7 -0.78 -2.90 3.93
N LEU A 8 -0.85 -4.21 3.76
CA LEU A 8 0.27 -5.05 3.37
C LEU A 8 -0.10 -5.70 2.04
N LEU A 9 0.75 -5.54 1.04
CA LEU A 9 0.67 -6.27 -0.22
C LEU A 9 1.60 -7.46 -0.11
N VAL A 10 1.06 -8.65 -0.32
CA VAL A 10 1.80 -9.91 -0.29
C VAL A 10 1.59 -10.63 -1.62
N ASP A 11 2.61 -11.35 -2.07
CA ASP A 11 2.49 -12.22 -3.24
C ASP A 11 1.75 -13.53 -2.91
N ARG A 12 1.64 -14.42 -3.90
CA ARG A 12 0.97 -15.71 -3.76
C ARG A 12 1.69 -16.68 -2.81
N ASP A 13 2.99 -16.49 -2.59
CA ASP A 13 3.81 -17.30 -1.68
C ASP A 13 3.81 -16.71 -0.25
N GLY A 14 3.09 -15.60 -0.04
CA GLY A 14 2.97 -14.92 1.24
C GLY A 14 4.17 -14.03 1.58
N VAL A 15 5.01 -13.69 0.59
CA VAL A 15 6.12 -12.77 0.75
C VAL A 15 5.60 -11.33 0.73
N LEU A 16 6.08 -10.51 1.67
CA LEU A 16 5.73 -9.08 1.73
C LEU A 16 6.38 -8.34 0.56
N VAL A 17 5.55 -7.73 -0.27
CA VAL A 17 5.98 -6.96 -1.44
C VAL A 17 5.94 -5.46 -1.15
N SER A 18 4.92 -4.97 -0.43
CA SER A 18 4.81 -3.55 -0.06
C SER A 18 4.02 -3.32 1.23
N GLU A 19 4.35 -2.25 1.97
CA GLU A 19 3.66 -1.85 3.22
C GLU A 19 3.29 -0.36 3.17
N PHE A 20 2.01 -0.08 3.42
CA PHE A 20 1.47 1.27 3.56
C PHE A 20 0.94 1.48 4.97
N GLN A 21 1.34 2.58 5.59
CA GLN A 21 0.77 2.99 6.87
C GLN A 21 -0.25 4.11 6.66
N LEU A 22 -1.47 3.90 7.14
CA LEU A 22 -2.48 4.93 7.18
C LEU A 22 -2.15 5.91 8.30
N THR A 23 -1.60 7.06 7.92
CA THR A 23 -1.27 8.16 8.81
C THR A 23 -2.38 9.21 8.81
N GLU A 24 -2.35 10.13 9.78
CA GLU A 24 -3.27 11.29 9.80
C GLU A 24 -3.12 12.14 8.52
N HIS A 25 -1.92 12.21 7.95
CA HIS A 25 -1.67 12.91 6.69
C HIS A 25 -2.32 12.19 5.49
N ALA A 26 -2.27 10.85 5.45
CA ALA A 26 -2.95 10.07 4.44
C ALA A 26 -4.47 10.20 4.53
N LEU A 27 -5.03 10.26 5.75
CA LEU A 27 -6.44 10.51 5.99
C LEU A 27 -6.87 11.92 5.55
N ALA A 28 -5.97 12.90 5.62
CA ALA A 28 -6.23 14.25 5.14
C ALA A 28 -6.26 14.36 3.60
N GLN A 29 -5.71 13.38 2.88
CA GLN A 29 -5.65 13.35 1.42
C GLN A 29 -5.96 11.93 0.88
N PRO A 30 -7.22 11.47 1.03
CA PRO A 30 -7.58 10.09 0.72
C PRO A 30 -7.36 9.73 -0.75
N GLU A 31 -7.59 10.66 -1.68
CA GLU A 31 -7.42 10.44 -3.12
C GLU A 31 -5.95 10.18 -3.48
N ALA A 32 -5.02 10.96 -2.92
CA ALA A 32 -3.58 10.79 -3.13
C ALA A 32 -3.08 9.47 -2.54
N PHE A 33 -3.62 9.06 -1.37
CA PHE A 33 -3.30 7.77 -0.76
C PHE A 33 -3.77 6.60 -1.63
N VAL A 34 -5.00 6.67 -2.17
CA VAL A 34 -5.53 5.63 -3.07
C VAL A 34 -4.74 5.58 -4.37
N ALA A 35 -4.37 6.72 -4.96
CA ALA A 35 -3.55 6.75 -6.17
C ALA A 35 -2.16 6.10 -5.96
N ALA A 36 -1.48 6.43 -4.86
CA ALA A 36 -0.18 5.82 -4.53
C ALA A 36 -0.29 4.29 -4.29
N LEU A 37 -1.43 3.85 -3.74
CA LEU A 37 -1.71 2.43 -3.58
C LEU A 37 -1.89 1.74 -4.93
N GLN A 38 -2.67 2.32 -5.86
CA GLN A 38 -2.89 1.77 -7.20
C GLN A 38 -1.57 1.65 -7.96
N GLU A 39 -0.76 2.71 -7.98
CA GLU A 39 0.56 2.71 -8.63
C GLU A 39 1.47 1.60 -8.08
N SER A 40 1.40 1.36 -6.77
CA SER A 40 2.20 0.31 -6.13
C SER A 40 1.72 -1.10 -6.44
N ILE A 41 0.42 -1.28 -6.70
CA ILE A 41 -0.11 -2.57 -7.18
C ILE A 41 0.34 -2.78 -8.61
N GLU A 42 0.17 -1.78 -9.48
CA GLU A 42 0.56 -1.86 -10.89
C GLU A 42 2.07 -2.12 -11.04
N SER A 43 2.91 -1.45 -10.25
CA SER A 43 4.37 -1.68 -10.26
C SER A 43 4.77 -3.10 -9.86
N VAL A 44 3.95 -3.80 -9.06
CA VAL A 44 4.19 -5.19 -8.70
C VAL A 44 3.75 -6.10 -9.83
N GLU A 45 2.56 -5.86 -10.40
CA GLU A 45 2.04 -6.64 -11.53
C GLU A 45 2.92 -6.53 -12.78
N GLU A 46 3.54 -5.38 -13.04
CA GLU A 46 4.50 -5.18 -14.14
C GLU A 46 5.85 -5.86 -13.88
N ALA A 47 6.31 -5.93 -12.63
CA ALA A 47 7.58 -6.58 -12.27
C ALA A 47 7.51 -8.11 -12.35
N GLU A 48 6.31 -8.69 -12.34
CA GLU A 48 6.06 -10.14 -12.47
C GLU A 48 5.95 -10.62 -13.95
N GLN A 49 6.11 -9.74 -14.95
CA GLN A 49 6.02 -10.08 -16.39
C GLN A 49 7.33 -10.53 -17.05
#